data_AF-A0A397C386-F1
#
_entry.id   AF-A0A397C386-F1
#
_cell.length_a   1.000
_cell.length_b   1.000
_cell.length_c   1.000
_cell.angle_alpha   90.00
_cell.angle_beta   90.00
_cell.angle_gamma   90.00
#
_symmetry.space_group_name_H-M   'P 1'
#
loop_
_entity.id
_entity.type
_entity.pdbx_description
1 polymer ?
#
loop_
_entity_poly.entity_id
_entity_poly.type
_entity_poly.pdbx_seq_one_letter_code
_entity_poly.pdbx_strand_id
1 'polypeptide(L)'
;QHYPERCGVVYLINTPVWFNAFWNVVQRLVSDVTRHKIRICPTRKEYAPKLKAWMGGTKYLPACMGGPIVVNGTTDLCADEAKLHGHVDTRL
;
A
#
# COMPACT_ATOMS: atom_id res chain seq x y z
N GLN A 1 23.11 5.80 -8.41
CA GLN A 1 22.93 4.50 -7.73
C GLN A 1 23.53 4.60 -6.33
N HIS A 2 22.70 4.85 -5.32
CA HIS A 2 23.14 4.94 -3.93
C HIS A 2 22.00 4.31 -3.10
N TYR A 3 22.29 3.25 -2.35
CA TYR A 3 21.35 2.38 -1.59
C TYR A 3 20.64 1.26 -2.35
N PRO A 4 21.37 0.30 -2.96
CA PRO A 4 20.77 -1.01 -3.21
C PRO A 4 20.40 -1.64 -1.85
N GLU A 5 19.28 -2.36 -1.77
CA GLU A 5 18.86 -3.23 -0.65
C GLU A 5 18.09 -2.64 0.56
N ARG A 6 17.87 -1.32 0.68
CA ARG A 6 17.04 -0.80 1.80
C ARG A 6 15.54 -1.10 1.68
N CYS A 7 15.06 -1.28 0.45
CA CYS A 7 13.67 -1.58 0.21
C CYS A 7 13.46 -3.10 0.22
N GLY A 8 12.93 -3.64 1.33
CA GLY A 8 12.61 -5.05 1.48
C GLY A 8 11.33 -5.45 0.72
N VAL A 9 10.29 -4.64 0.84
CA VAL A 9 9.00 -4.84 0.16
C VAL A 9 8.30 -3.50 -0.04
N VAL A 10 7.57 -3.36 -1.14
CA VAL A 10 6.76 -2.17 -1.45
C VAL A 10 5.32 -2.61 -1.60
N TYR A 11 4.43 -2.08 -0.76
CA TYR A 11 2.99 -2.26 -0.91
C TYR A 11 2.39 -1.01 -1.54
N LEU A 12 1.78 -1.16 -2.70
CA LEU A 12 0.92 -0.13 -3.28
C LEU A 12 -0.51 -0.49 -2.90
N ILE A 13 -1.10 0.31 -2.02
CA ILE A 13 -2.45 0.11 -1.50
C ILE A 13 -3.43 1.07 -2.17
N ASN A 14 -4.71 0.70 -2.21
CA ASN A 14 -5.78 1.55 -2.72
C ASN A 14 -5.54 2.04 -4.17
N THR A 15 -4.90 1.20 -4.99
CA THR A 15 -4.56 1.57 -6.37
C THR A 15 -5.80 1.55 -7.26
N PRO A 16 -6.04 2.59 -8.08
CA PRO A 16 -7.18 2.63 -8.98
C PRO A 16 -7.06 1.57 -10.09
N VAL A 17 -8.19 1.17 -10.69
CA VAL A 17 -8.25 0.08 -11.68
C VAL A 17 -7.29 0.30 -12.87
N TRP A 18 -7.11 1.55 -13.31
CA TRP A 18 -6.20 1.89 -14.40
C TRP A 18 -4.71 1.71 -14.05
N PHE A 19 -4.37 1.63 -12.75
CA PHE A 19 -2.99 1.51 -12.29
C PHE A 19 -2.34 0.20 -12.78
N ASN A 20 -3.10 -0.88 -12.91
CA ASN A 20 -2.59 -2.13 -13.46
C ASN A 20 -2.10 -1.97 -14.91
N ALA A 21 -2.80 -1.17 -15.72
CA ALA A 21 -2.40 -0.90 -17.10
C ALA A 21 -1.10 -0.07 -17.14
N PHE A 22 -0.99 0.95 -16.29
CA PHE A 22 0.25 1.71 -16.10
C PHE A 22 1.40 0.82 -15.64
N TRP A 23 1.16 -0.05 -14.66
CA TRP A 23 2.15 -0.98 -14.14
C TRP A 23 2.65 -1.97 -15.19
N ASN A 24 1.80 -2.42 -16.12
CA ASN A 24 2.21 -3.26 -17.26
C ASN A 24 3.21 -2.59 -18.21
N VAL A 25 3.21 -1.27 -18.28
CA VAL A 25 4.21 -0.51 -19.04
C VAL A 25 5.49 -0.33 -18.21
N VAL A 26 5.35 0.15 -16.97
CA VAL A 26 6.48 0.45 -16.09
C VAL A 26 7.28 -0.80 -15.70
N GLN A 27 6.63 -1.94 -15.50
CA GLN A 27 7.30 -3.17 -15.08
C GLN A 27 8.33 -3.69 -16.10
N ARG A 28 8.24 -3.27 -17.36
CA ARG A 28 9.22 -3.59 -18.41
C ARG A 28 10.49 -2.75 -18.31
N LEU A 29 10.42 -1.60 -17.62
CA LEU A 29 11.54 -0.68 -17.38
C LEU A 29 12.22 -0.95 -16.02
N VAL A 30 11.56 -1.70 -15.14
CA VAL A 30 12.03 -2.02 -13.79
C VAL A 30 12.75 -3.36 -13.80
N SER A 31 13.90 -3.46 -13.12
CA SER A 31 14.63 -4.72 -13.00
C SER A 31 13.81 -5.79 -12.29
N ASP A 32 14.00 -7.07 -12.65
CA ASP A 32 13.25 -8.19 -12.07
C ASP A 32 13.33 -8.24 -10.54
N VAL A 33 14.48 -7.86 -9.98
CA VAL A 33 14.71 -7.83 -8.51
C VAL A 33 13.80 -6.83 -7.80
N THR A 34 13.50 -5.69 -8.44
CA THR A 34 12.58 -4.69 -7.91
C THR A 34 11.13 -5.09 -8.17
N ARG A 35 10.85 -5.74 -9.31
CA ARG A 35 9.50 -6.24 -9.65
C ARG A 35 8.99 -7.25 -8.64
N HIS A 36 9.86 -8.15 -8.14
CA HIS A 36 9.49 -9.14 -7.13
C HIS A 36 9.18 -8.54 -5.75
N LYS A 37 9.64 -7.32 -5.47
CA LYS A 37 9.42 -6.63 -4.18
C LYS A 37 8.12 -5.84 -4.16
N ILE A 38 7.53 -5.56 -5.32
CA ILE A 38 6.37 -4.69 -5.47
C ILE A 38 5.08 -5.52 -5.42
N ARG A 39 4.18 -5.16 -4.52
CA ARG A 39 2.87 -5.79 -4.32
C ARG A 39 1.78 -4.75 -4.49
N ILE A 40 1.04 -4.84 -5.58
CA ILE A 40 -0.11 -3.99 -5.86
C ILE A 40 -1.34 -4.64 -5.22
N CYS A 41 -2.04 -3.87 -4.39
CA CYS A 41 -3.19 -4.29 -3.62
C CYS A 41 -4.30 -3.22 -3.79
N PRO A 42 -5.17 -3.37 -4.81
CA PRO A 42 -6.16 -2.35 -5.17
C PRO A 42 -7.22 -2.12 -4.10
N THR A 43 -7.55 -3.13 -3.31
CA THR A 43 -8.66 -3.06 -2.34
C THR A 43 -8.18 -3.23 -0.90
N ARG A 44 -8.94 -2.68 0.05
CA ARG A 44 -8.72 -2.88 1.50
C ARG A 44 -8.75 -4.34 1.90
N LYS A 45 -9.62 -5.13 1.28
CA LYS A 45 -9.70 -6.59 1.51
C LYS A 45 -8.41 -7.30 1.15
N GLU A 46 -7.65 -6.80 0.17
CA GLU A 46 -6.40 -7.40 -0.25
C GLU A 46 -5.19 -6.90 0.53
N TYR A 47 -5.07 -5.58 0.78
CA TYR A 47 -3.88 -5.06 1.45
C TYR A 47 -3.90 -5.30 2.96
N ALA A 48 -5.06 -5.20 3.61
CA ALA A 48 -5.16 -5.31 5.07
C ALA A 48 -4.60 -6.63 5.64
N PRO A 49 -4.97 -7.83 5.11
CA PRO A 49 -4.41 -9.08 5.62
C PRO A 49 -2.93 -9.24 5.27
N LYS A 50 -2.48 -8.79 4.09
CA LYS A 50 -1.07 -8.89 3.67
C LYS A 50 -0.17 -7.98 4.53
N LEU A 51 -0.62 -6.76 4.80
CA LEU A 51 0.10 -5.79 5.63
C LEU A 51 0.14 -6.26 7.09
N LYS A 52 -0.98 -6.76 7.62
CA LYS A 52 -1.05 -7.35 8.95
C LYS A 52 -0.09 -8.55 9.10
N ALA A 53 -0.06 -9.45 8.11
CA ALA A 53 0.86 -10.58 8.11
C ALA A 53 2.32 -10.13 8.08
N TRP A 54 2.65 -9.14 7.25
CA TRP A 54 4.01 -8.63 7.11
C TRP A 54 4.52 -7.93 8.38
N MET A 55 3.66 -7.22 9.10
CA MET A 55 4.03 -6.54 10.34
C MET A 55 3.96 -7.41 11.60
N GLY A 56 3.71 -8.72 11.45
CA GLY A 56 3.64 -9.65 12.59
C GLY A 56 2.41 -9.43 13.48
N GLY A 57 1.31 -8.93 12.90
CA GLY A 57 0.04 -8.71 13.60
C GLY A 57 -0.45 -7.27 13.55
N THR A 58 -1.42 -6.93 14.40
CA THR A 58 -1.97 -5.57 14.48
C THR A 58 -1.14 -4.66 15.37
N LYS A 59 -0.27 -5.18 16.24
CA LYS A 59 0.42 -4.41 17.29
C LYS A 59 1.13 -3.14 16.78
N TYR A 60 1.69 -3.19 15.58
CA TYR A 60 2.45 -2.09 14.98
C TYR A 60 1.70 -1.40 13.82
N LEU A 61 0.45 -1.79 13.55
CA LEU A 61 -0.35 -1.23 12.46
C LEU A 61 -0.97 0.11 12.89
N PRO A 62 -0.86 1.17 12.07
CA PRO A 62 -1.58 2.42 12.29
C PRO A 62 -3.10 2.21 12.36
N ALA A 63 -3.77 3.00 13.20
CA ALA A 63 -5.22 2.98 13.37
C ALA A 63 -5.97 3.24 12.06
N CYS A 64 -5.47 4.18 11.26
CA CYS A 64 -6.00 4.49 9.93
C CYS A 64 -5.99 3.30 8.95
N MET A 65 -5.13 2.30 9.19
CA MET A 65 -5.02 1.08 8.39
C MET A 65 -5.63 -0.16 9.08
N GLY A 66 -6.27 0.00 10.24
CA GLY A 66 -6.95 -1.08 10.98
C GLY A 66 -6.16 -1.66 12.15
N GLY A 67 -5.15 -0.96 12.67
CA GLY A 67 -4.43 -1.33 13.89
C GLY A 67 -4.76 -0.45 15.11
N PRO A 68 -3.96 -0.52 16.19
CA PRO A 68 -4.15 0.27 17.40
C PRO A 68 -3.24 1.50 17.50
N ILE A 69 -2.26 1.67 16.60
CA ILE A 69 -1.25 2.73 16.73
C ILE A 69 -1.82 4.08 16.28
N VAL A 70 -1.82 5.05 17.18
CA VAL A 70 -2.12 6.45 16.89
C VAL A 70 -0.84 7.10 16.36
N VAL A 71 -0.90 7.68 15.17
CA VAL A 71 0.25 8.35 14.54
C VAL A 71 0.03 9.85 14.68
N ASN A 72 0.98 10.56 15.30
CA ASN A 72 0.91 12.02 15.50
C ASN A 72 -0.39 12.52 16.19
N GLY A 73 -0.93 11.72 17.12
CA GLY A 73 -2.16 12.08 17.84
C GLY A 73 -3.45 11.94 17.01
N THR A 74 -3.37 11.48 15.76
CA THR A 74 -4.53 11.20 14.92
C THR A 74 -4.67 9.70 14.65
N THR A 75 -5.92 9.24 14.65
CA THR A 75 -6.32 7.92 14.15
C THR A 75 -6.77 7.97 12.69
N ASP A 76 -6.98 9.19 12.18
CA ASP A 76 -7.57 9.43 10.88
C ASP A 76 -6.50 9.54 9.79
N LEU A 77 -6.89 9.14 8.58
CA LEU A 77 -6.13 9.44 7.37
C LEU A 77 -6.05 10.96 7.19
N CYS A 78 -5.01 11.45 6.52
CA CYS A 78 -5.02 12.85 6.11
C CYS A 78 -6.21 13.11 5.17
N ALA A 79 -6.69 14.35 5.09
CA ALA A 79 -7.90 14.69 4.33
C ALA A 79 -7.85 14.20 2.87
N ASP A 80 -6.68 14.26 2.24
CA ASP A 80 -6.46 13.78 0.87
C ASP A 80 -6.59 12.25 0.77
N GLU A 81 -6.04 11.52 1.72
CA GLU A 81 -6.07 10.06 1.75
C GLU A 81 -7.47 9.53 2.13
N ALA A 82 -8.19 10.23 3.01
CA ALA A 82 -9.60 9.96 3.29
C ALA A 82 -10.49 10.13 2.03
N LYS A 83 -10.23 11.18 1.24
CA LYS A 83 -10.94 11.44 -0.02
C LYS A 83 -10.63 10.36 -1.07
N LEU A 84 -9.37 9.91 -1.15
CA LEU A 84 -8.96 8.81 -2.03
C LEU A 84 -9.60 7.48 -1.62
N HIS A 85 -9.69 7.21 -0.32
CA HIS A 85 -10.41 6.04 0.21
C HIS A 85 -11.88 6.05 -0.21
N GLY A 86 -12.59 7.16 -0.02
CA GLY A 86 -13.98 7.28 -0.46
C GLY A 86 -14.14 7.08 -1.96
N HIS A 87 -13.25 7.62 -2.79
CA HIS A 87 -13.31 7.48 -4.25
C HIS A 87 -13.10 6.03 -4.73
N VAL A 88 -12.24 5.26 -4.06
CA VAL A 88 -12.00 3.86 -4.40
C VAL A 88 -13.13 2.97 -3.88
N ASP A 89 -13.63 3.20 -2.67
CA ASP A 89 -14.76 2.45 -2.10
C ASP A 89 -16.06 2.64 -2.91
N THR A 90 -16.24 3.80 -3.57
CA THR A 90 -17.42 4.07 -4.41
C THR A 90 -17.34 3.43 -5.81
N ARG A 91 -16.17 2.91 -6.22
CA ARG A 91 -15.91 2.40 -7.58
C ARG A 91 -15.61 0.90 -7.64
N LEU A 92 -15.68 0.21 -6.51
CA LEU A 92 -15.58 -1.25 -6.35
C LEU A 92 -16.97 -1.84 -6.04
#